data_AF-A0A174WK95-F1
#
_entry.id   AF-A0A174WK95-F1
#
_cell.length_a   1.000
_cell.length_b   1.000
_cell.length_c   1.000
_cell.angle_alpha   90.00
_cell.angle_beta   90.00
_cell.angle_gamma   90.00
#
_symmetry.space_group_name_H-M   'P 1'
#
loop_
_entity.id
_entity.type
_entity.pdbx_description
1 polymer ?
#
loop_
_entity_poly.entity_id
_entity_poly.type
_entity_poly.pdbx_seq_one_letter_code
_entity_poly.pdbx_strand_id
1 'polypeptide(L)'
;MNIVYLFLTYKNPELLLHTIQRLKAPHVEFYVHVDASSGEDFSCLQGIDGVYVFVNQYNTKWGDIEYLCYPPNCYYSTYFLS
;
A
#
# COMPACT_ATOMS: atom_id res chain seq x y z
N MET A 1 -0.56 -3.92 -20.98
CA MET A 1 -0.62 -4.82 -19.81
C MET A 1 -0.57 -3.93 -18.59
N ASN A 2 -1.58 -4.00 -17.72
CA ASN A 2 -1.60 -3.21 -16.49
C ASN A 2 -0.97 -4.02 -15.37
N ILE A 3 -0.06 -3.39 -14.62
CA ILE A 3 0.63 -4.02 -13.49
C ILE A 3 0.19 -3.29 -12.23
N VAL A 4 -0.28 -4.04 -11.23
CA VAL A 4 -0.66 -3.49 -9.94
C VAL A 4 0.33 -4.01 -8.90
N TYR A 5 1.07 -3.09 -8.27
CA TYR A 5 1.95 -3.42 -7.15
C TYR A 5 1.21 -3.21 -5.84
N LEU A 6 1.21 -4.24 -4.99
CA LEU A 6 0.79 -4.13 -3.60
C LEU A 6 2.03 -4.09 -2.70
N PHE A 7 2.23 -2.96 -2.03
CA PHE A 7 3.25 -2.78 -1.00
C PHE A 7 2.63 -2.97 0.38
N LEU A 8 3.15 -3.93 1.15
CA LEU A 8 2.89 -4.04 2.58
C LEU A 8 4.09 -3.43 3.31
N THR A 9 3.87 -2.33 4.01
CA THR A 9 4.93 -1.60 4.70
C THR A 9 4.54 -1.24 6.12
N TYR A 10 5.54 -1.04 6.96
CA TYR A 10 5.37 -0.53 8.31
C TYR A 10 6.41 0.53 8.69
N LYS A 11 7.41 0.80 7.83
CA LYS A 11 8.49 1.77 8.07
C LYS A 11 9.06 2.34 6.77
N ASN A 12 9.84 3.41 6.89
CA ASN A 12 10.66 4.04 5.88
C ASN A 12 9.86 4.55 4.66
N PRO A 13 8.97 5.55 4.85
CA PRO A 13 8.18 6.15 3.77
C PRO A 13 9.04 6.72 2.63
N GLU A 14 10.21 7.28 2.94
CA GLU A 14 11.13 7.84 1.93
C GLU A 14 11.69 6.77 0.98
N LEU A 15 12.06 5.61 1.51
CA LEU A 15 12.54 4.49 0.71
C LEU A 15 11.43 3.96 -0.21
N LEU A 16 10.21 3.89 0.32
CA LEU A 16 9.04 3.47 -0.45
C LEU A 16 8.74 4.47 -1.57
N LEU A 17 8.77 5.77 -1.30
CA LEU A 17 8.60 6.82 -2.31
C LEU A 17 9.64 6.69 -3.42
N HIS A 18 10.93 6.56 -3.06
CA HIS A 18 12.00 6.38 -4.04
C HIS A 18 11.79 5.10 -4.88
N THR A 19 11.28 4.03 -4.27
CA THR A 19 10.98 2.77 -4.98
C THR A 19 9.83 2.94 -5.96
N ILE A 20 8.71 3.56 -5.53
CA ILE A 20 7.55 3.86 -6.38
C ILE A 20 7.97 4.73 -7.56
N GLN A 21 8.77 5.77 -7.34
CA GLN A 21 9.27 6.65 -8.40
C GLN A 21 10.08 5.88 -9.46
N ARG A 22 10.88 4.88 -9.06
CA ARG A 22 11.66 4.06 -10.00
C ARG A 22 10.81 3.06 -10.78
N LEU A 23 9.71 2.59 -10.19
CA LEU A 23 8.80 1.64 -10.82
C LEU A 23 7.68 2.31 -11.63
N LYS A 24 7.53 3.64 -11.53
CA LYS A 24 6.41 4.38 -12.13
C LYS A 24 6.42 4.25 -13.65
N ALA A 25 5.30 3.84 -14.22
CA ALA A 25 5.06 3.79 -15.66
C ALA A 25 3.57 4.01 -15.98
N PRO A 26 3.19 4.36 -17.23
CA PRO A 26 1.82 4.74 -17.59
C PRO A 26 0.71 3.70 -17.34
N HIS A 27 1.05 2.44 -17.10
CA HIS A 27 0.11 1.34 -16.88
C HIS A 27 0.36 0.62 -15.54
N VAL A 28 0.96 1.35 -14.59
CA VAL A 28 1.34 0.82 -13.29
C VAL A 28 0.58 1.56 -12.20
N GLU A 29 -0.08 0.81 -11.34
CA GLU A 29 -0.74 1.32 -10.14
C GLU A 29 -0.08 0.76 -8.88
N PHE A 30 -0.11 1.53 -7.80
CA PHE A 30 0.50 1.19 -6.53
C PHE A 30 -0.54 1.27 -5.41
N TYR A 31 -0.70 0.16 -4.71
CA TYR A 31 -1.51 0.07 -3.51
C TYR A 31 -0.55 -0.10 -2.34
N VAL A 32 -0.55 0.85 -1.43
CA VAL A 32 0.34 0.88 -0.27
C VAL A 32 -0.49 0.65 0.97
N HIS A 33 -0.21 -0.44 1.65
CA HIS A 33 -0.77 -0.73 2.96
C HIS A 33 0.26 -0.44 4.04
N VAL A 34 -0.12 0.45 4.96
CA VAL A 34 0.70 0.85 6.09
C VAL A 34 0.17 0.17 7.34
N ASP A 35 1.01 -0.60 8.02
CA ASP A 35 0.62 -1.23 9.27
C ASP A 35 0.26 -0.20 10.36
N ALA A 36 -0.76 -0.51 11.17
CA ALA A 36 -1.26 0.37 12.22
C ALA A 36 -0.19 0.71 13.28
N SER A 37 0.77 -0.20 13.50
CA SER A 37 1.85 -0.02 14.47
C SER A 37 3.04 0.78 13.95
N SER A 38 3.00 1.24 12.70
CA SER A 38 4.12 1.95 12.08
C SER A 38 4.55 3.18 12.89
N GLY A 39 3.59 4.03 13.26
CA GLY A 39 3.86 5.31 13.92
C GLY A 39 4.60 6.34 13.06
N GLU A 40 4.93 6.03 11.80
CA GLU A 40 5.59 6.94 10.88
C GLU A 40 4.58 7.68 9.98
N ASP A 41 5.00 8.82 9.43
CA ASP A 41 4.18 9.63 8.53
C ASP A 41 4.40 9.25 7.07
N PHE A 42 3.35 8.74 6.42
CA PHE A 42 3.31 8.38 5.00
C PHE A 42 2.66 9.46 4.12
N SER A 43 2.46 10.67 4.65
CA SER A 43 1.89 11.81 3.91
C SER A 43 2.61 12.10 2.59
N CYS A 44 3.92 11.80 2.49
CA CYS A 44 4.72 11.98 1.28
C CYS A 44 4.24 11.16 0.06
N LEU A 45 3.39 10.16 0.28
CA LEU A 45 2.79 9.34 -0.77
C LEU A 45 1.40 9.83 -1.19
N GLN A 46 0.78 10.73 -0.43
CA GLN A 46 -0.54 11.24 -0.72
C GLN A 46 -0.51 12.18 -1.94
N GLY A 47 -1.53 12.08 -2.80
CA GLY A 47 -1.68 12.94 -3.98
C GLY A 47 -0.81 12.56 -5.18
N ILE A 48 -0.06 11.46 -5.11
CA ILE A 48 0.67 10.92 -6.26
C ILE A 48 -0.32 10.14 -7.14
N ASP A 49 -0.45 10.55 -8.40
CA ASP A 49 -1.28 9.84 -9.38
C ASP A 49 -0.84 8.38 -9.54
N GLY A 50 -1.83 7.47 -9.47
CA GLY A 50 -1.65 6.02 -9.50
C GLY A 50 -1.17 5.40 -8.18
N VAL A 51 -1.14 6.14 -7.06
CA VAL A 51 -0.76 5.63 -5.73
C VAL A 51 -1.92 5.78 -4.75
N TYR A 52 -2.30 4.66 -4.13
CA TYR A 52 -3.40 4.59 -3.16
C TYR A 52 -2.86 4.08 -1.82
N VAL A 53 -2.96 4.92 -0.78
CA VAL A 53 -2.43 4.60 0.56
C VAL A 53 -3.56 4.24 1.49
N PHE A 54 -3.46 3.08 2.12
CA PHE A 54 -4.40 2.56 3.10
C PHE A 54 -3.67 2.35 4.42
N VAL A 55 -4.14 3.02 5.47
CA VAL A 55 -3.62 2.80 6.83
C VAL A 55 -4.44 1.69 7.47
N ASN A 56 -3.77 0.63 7.92
CA ASN A 56 -4.44 -0.49 8.56
C ASN A 56 -5.10 -0.04 9.87
N GLN A 57 -6.24 -0.65 10.18
CA GLN A 57 -6.91 -0.49 11.48
C GLN A 57 -6.45 -1.53 12.51
N TYR A 58 -5.76 -2.57 12.05
CA TYR A 58 -5.31 -3.71 12.85
C TYR A 58 -3.79 -3.84 12.78
N ASN A 59 -3.22 -4.46 13.81
CA ASN A 59 -1.77 -4.57 13.97
C ASN A 59 -1.31 -5.94 13.46
N THR A 60 -0.63 -5.99 12.30
CA THR A 60 -0.14 -7.25 11.75
C THR A 60 1.01 -7.79 12.57
N LYS A 61 0.82 -9.00 13.12
CA LYS A 61 1.90 -9.70 13.81
C LYS A 61 2.65 -10.61 12.84
N TRP A 62 3.95 -10.71 13.06
CA TRP A 62 4.80 -11.56 12.24
C TRP A 62 4.31 -13.01 12.25
N GLY A 63 4.12 -13.58 11.05
CA GLY A 63 3.66 -14.96 10.86
C GLY A 63 2.16 -15.19 11.05
N ASP A 64 1.37 -14.14 11.31
CA ASP A 64 -0.07 -14.26 11.51
C ASP A 64 -0.85 -14.27 10.18
N ILE A 65 -2.04 -14.87 10.19
CA ILE A 65 -2.89 -15.06 9.00
C ILE A 65 -3.39 -13.73 8.41
N GLU A 66 -3.38 -12.70 9.24
CA GLU A 66 -3.72 -11.33 8.88
C GLU A 66 -2.99 -10.84 7.60
N TYR A 67 -1.72 -11.22 7.38
CA TYR A 67 -0.99 -10.90 6.15
C TYR A 67 -1.64 -11.43 4.87
N LEU A 68 -2.36 -12.55 4.94
CA LEU A 68 -3.04 -13.19 3.81
C LEU A 68 -4.44 -12.61 3.59
N CYS A 69 -5.09 -12.13 4.64
CA CYS A 69 -6.46 -11.63 4.59
C CYS A 69 -6.59 -10.16 4.14
N TYR A 70 -5.53 -9.35 4.25
CA TYR A 70 -5.57 -7.93 3.88
C TYR A 70 -5.41 -7.62 2.38
N PRO A 71 -4.54 -8.29 1.60
CA PRO A 71 -4.43 -8.09 0.15
C PRO A 71 -5.77 -8.23 -0.59
N PRO A 72 -6.62 -9.24 -0.29
CA PRO A 72 -7.95 -9.37 -0.90
C PRO A 72 -8.90 -8.24 -0.50
N ASN A 73 -8.93 -7.84 0.78
CA ASN A 73 -9.84 -6.80 1.27
C ASN A 73 -9.57 -5.42 0.63
N CYS A 74 -8.31 -5.10 0.34
CA CYS A 74 -7.96 -3.89 -0.40
C CYS A 74 -8.50 -3.94 -1.83
N TYR A 75 -8.36 -5.10 -2.51
CA TYR A 75 -8.92 -5.32 -3.84
C TYR A 75 -10.46 -5.21 -3.85
N TYR A 76 -11.15 -5.85 -2.89
CA TYR A 76 -12.61 -5.75 -2.80
C TYR A 76 -13.08 -4.33 -2.50
N SER A 77 -12.36 -3.57 -1.66
CA SER A 77 -12.75 -2.19 -1.32
C SER A 77 -12.62 -1.21 -2.49
N THR A 78 -11.66 -1.40 -3.41
CA THR A 78 -11.55 -0.51 -4.59
C THR A 78 -12.45 -0.91 -5.75
N TYR A 79 -12.72 -2.21 -5.95
CA TYR A 79 -13.49 -2.69 -7.10
C TYR A 79 -14.99 -2.90 -6.86
N PHE A 80 -15.47 -2.99 -5.61
CA PHE A 80 -16.91 -3.18 -5.31
C PHE A 80 -17.61 -1.95 -4.71
N LEU A 81 -16.88 -0.86 -4.42
CA LEU A 81 -17.45 0.40 -3.91
C LEU A 81 -17.25 1.60 -4.87
N SER A 82 -16.84 1.34 -6.11
CA SER A 82 -16.86 2.29 -7.23
C SER A 82 -17.94 1.92 -8.24
#